data_AF-A0A842LF11-F1
#
_entry.id   AF-A0A842LF11-F1
#
_cell.length_a   1.000
_cell.length_b   1.000
_cell.length_c   1.000
_cell.angle_alpha   90.00
_cell.angle_beta   90.00
_cell.angle_gamma   90.00
#
_symmetry.space_group_name_H-M   'P 1'
#
loop_
_entity.id
_entity.type
_entity.pdbx_description
1 polymer ?
#
loop_
_entity_poly.entity_id
_entity_poly.type
_entity_poly.pdbx_seq_one_letter_code
_entity_poly.pdbx_strand_id
1 'polypeptide(L)'
;MENQIDNEKKEAEPAQPKKGIKKAAIAIVIAISLVIVAVAIYWLFSPSGGGILDSDGDGISDHDDAFPSDSTQWADTDGDGYGDNPTGNNPDAFPNDPNEWKDTDGDGYGDNSDEFPNNPYEHVDSDNDGVGDNSDAFPYDSTQWSDRDGDGYGDNPSGKNPDAFPDDPTEWKDSDRDGVGDNADFYDNGNGKIKISIDWYQGDGTADFWTYGDPYFEIRVDLDNDGIFELTYTSAVFTDTETLDHPYSIIIDAPDNLRAMKFEILVYDSDVGGYEVIDYNPNPGYTGFVHSISAPFTGSWDYDGSDDLLDEIDCELRYSISVVGS
;
A
#
# COMPACT_ATOMS: atom_id res chain seq x y z
N MET A 1 83.62 -47.47 -108.03
CA MET A 1 83.99 -46.29 -108.82
C MET A 1 84.16 -45.16 -107.81
N GLU A 2 85.39 -44.86 -107.38
CA GLU A 2 86.31 -43.95 -108.10
C GLU A 2 85.82 -42.50 -107.87
N ASN A 3 86.57 -41.52 -107.37
CA ASN A 3 88.01 -41.32 -107.26
C ASN A 3 88.30 -40.22 -106.22
N GLN A 4 89.50 -40.27 -105.64
CA GLN A 4 90.14 -39.17 -104.92
C GLN A 4 90.37 -37.97 -105.84
N ILE A 5 90.35 -36.72 -105.32
CA ILE A 5 91.27 -35.65 -105.72
C ILE A 5 91.54 -34.73 -104.51
N ASP A 6 92.81 -34.73 -104.08
CA ASP A 6 93.45 -33.74 -103.23
C ASP A 6 93.69 -32.41 -103.97
N ASN A 7 93.67 -31.28 -103.24
CA ASN A 7 94.69 -30.24 -103.45
C ASN A 7 94.79 -29.25 -102.27
N GLU A 8 95.98 -29.26 -101.67
CA GLU A 8 96.66 -28.24 -100.86
C GLU A 8 96.61 -26.84 -101.50
N LYS A 9 96.89 -25.67 -100.90
CA LYS A 9 97.37 -25.15 -99.60
C LYS A 9 97.25 -23.61 -99.69
N LYS A 10 97.02 -22.91 -98.58
CA LYS A 10 97.72 -21.64 -98.27
C LYS A 10 97.60 -21.30 -96.79
N GLU A 11 98.75 -21.13 -96.15
CA GLU A 11 98.97 -20.94 -94.72
C GLU A 11 98.51 -19.57 -94.19
N ALA A 12 98.00 -19.57 -92.95
CA ALA A 12 98.24 -18.54 -91.94
C ALA A 12 97.93 -19.14 -90.54
N GLU A 13 98.88 -19.08 -89.60
CA GLU A 13 98.70 -19.39 -88.17
C GLU A 13 99.06 -18.14 -87.34
N PRO A 14 98.67 -17.98 -86.05
CA PRO A 14 97.45 -18.39 -85.33
C PRO A 14 96.78 -17.19 -84.59
N ALA A 15 95.55 -17.34 -84.09
CA ALA A 15 95.05 -16.54 -82.96
C ALA A 15 94.27 -17.41 -81.97
N GLN A 16 94.91 -17.69 -80.83
CA GLN A 16 94.38 -18.46 -79.70
C GLN A 16 93.17 -17.75 -79.05
N PRO A 17 92.21 -18.50 -78.45
CA PRO A 17 90.92 -17.98 -78.05
C PRO A 17 91.00 -17.09 -76.80
N LYS A 18 90.46 -15.86 -76.85
CA LYS A 18 90.29 -14.99 -75.67
C LYS A 18 89.25 -15.59 -74.70
N LYS A 19 89.69 -16.51 -73.83
CA LYS A 19 89.03 -16.94 -72.59
C LYS A 19 89.04 -15.77 -71.58
N GLY A 20 88.10 -14.82 -71.70
CA GLY A 20 88.01 -13.69 -70.76
C GLY A 20 86.60 -13.22 -70.41
N ILE A 21 85.62 -13.39 -71.31
CA ILE A 21 84.34 -12.68 -71.18
C ILE A 21 83.25 -13.54 -70.48
N LYS A 22 83.39 -14.87 -70.47
CA LYS A 22 82.36 -15.78 -69.93
C LYS A 22 82.28 -15.80 -68.39
N LYS A 23 83.40 -15.60 -67.67
CA LYS A 23 83.41 -15.65 -66.19
C LYS A 23 82.79 -14.39 -65.55
N ALA A 24 83.03 -13.21 -66.12
CA ALA A 24 82.47 -11.96 -65.63
C ALA A 24 80.95 -11.90 -65.84
N ALA A 25 80.45 -12.34 -66.99
CA ALA A 25 79.01 -12.40 -67.26
C ALA A 25 78.27 -13.36 -66.30
N ILE A 26 78.85 -14.54 -66.02
CA ILE A 26 78.28 -15.50 -65.06
C ILE A 26 78.29 -14.94 -63.63
N ALA A 27 79.36 -14.25 -63.22
CA ALA A 27 79.43 -13.62 -61.91
C ALA A 27 78.37 -12.51 -61.72
N ILE A 28 78.11 -11.72 -62.77
CA ILE A 28 77.07 -10.68 -62.75
C ILE A 28 75.67 -11.31 -62.67
N VAL A 29 75.40 -12.37 -63.43
CA VAL A 29 74.10 -13.08 -63.37
C VAL A 29 73.88 -13.68 -62.00
N ILE A 30 74.89 -14.33 -61.39
CA ILE A 30 74.79 -14.88 -60.03
C ILE A 30 74.57 -13.77 -59.01
N ALA A 31 75.28 -12.64 -59.11
CA ALA A 31 75.08 -11.51 -58.22
C ALA A 31 73.66 -10.91 -58.33
N ILE A 32 73.15 -10.75 -59.55
CA ILE A 32 71.78 -10.29 -59.79
C ILE A 32 70.76 -11.30 -59.25
N SER A 33 70.96 -12.60 -59.49
CA SER A 33 70.09 -13.64 -58.95
C SER A 33 70.11 -13.67 -57.42
N LEU A 34 71.26 -13.50 -56.78
CA LEU A 34 71.37 -13.42 -55.32
C LEU A 34 70.69 -12.16 -54.77
N VAL A 35 70.78 -11.02 -55.46
CA VAL A 35 70.05 -9.80 -55.08
C VAL A 35 68.54 -9.99 -55.27
N ILE A 36 68.09 -10.59 -56.37
CA ILE A 36 66.67 -10.89 -56.59
C ILE A 36 66.15 -11.87 -55.55
N VAL A 37 66.93 -12.90 -55.20
CA VAL A 37 66.58 -13.87 -54.15
C VAL A 37 66.58 -13.18 -52.78
N ALA A 38 67.54 -12.32 -52.48
CA ALA A 38 67.56 -11.55 -51.23
C ALA A 38 66.39 -10.55 -51.14
N VAL A 39 66.03 -9.91 -52.26
CA VAL A 39 64.85 -9.04 -52.37
C VAL A 39 63.57 -9.87 -52.23
N ALA A 40 63.48 -11.03 -52.87
CA ALA A 40 62.33 -11.94 -52.74
C ALA A 40 62.19 -12.49 -51.32
N ILE A 41 63.30 -12.86 -50.67
CA ILE A 41 63.35 -13.25 -49.24
C ILE A 41 62.96 -12.05 -48.38
N TYR A 42 63.41 -10.84 -48.69
CA TYR A 42 62.99 -9.62 -48.00
C TYR A 42 61.49 -9.37 -48.17
N TRP A 43 60.87 -9.64 -49.32
CA TRP A 43 59.42 -9.53 -49.50
C TRP A 43 58.63 -10.70 -48.89
N LEU A 44 59.22 -11.90 -48.83
CA LEU A 44 58.62 -13.11 -48.22
C LEU A 44 58.71 -13.12 -46.69
N PHE A 45 59.70 -12.42 -46.11
CA PHE A 45 59.93 -12.30 -44.67
C PHE A 45 59.85 -10.87 -44.16
N SER A 46 59.44 -9.90 -45.00
CA SER A 46 58.93 -8.64 -44.48
C SER A 46 57.73 -9.01 -43.63
N PRO A 47 57.69 -8.67 -42.33
CA PRO A 47 56.42 -8.68 -41.65
C PRO A 47 55.51 -7.79 -42.48
N SER A 48 54.34 -8.30 -42.84
CA SER A 48 53.24 -7.48 -43.31
C SER A 48 52.97 -6.45 -42.20
N GLY A 49 53.73 -5.35 -42.19
CA GLY A 49 53.73 -4.33 -41.15
C GLY A 49 52.53 -3.41 -41.26
N GLY A 50 51.36 -4.00 -41.48
CA GLY A 50 50.10 -3.49 -40.99
C GLY A 50 49.64 -4.49 -39.96
N GLY A 51 50.36 -4.57 -38.83
CA GLY A 51 49.74 -5.14 -37.64
C GLY A 51 48.49 -4.32 -37.40
N ILE A 52 47.34 -4.99 -37.27
CA ILE A 52 46.18 -4.37 -36.67
C ILE A 52 46.68 -3.67 -35.39
N LEU A 53 46.47 -2.36 -35.30
CA LEU A 53 46.82 -1.62 -34.09
C LEU A 53 45.93 -2.19 -32.98
N ASP A 54 46.53 -2.50 -31.85
CA ASP A 54 45.90 -3.05 -30.65
C ASP A 54 46.60 -2.33 -29.49
N SER A 55 45.99 -1.22 -29.08
CA SER A 55 46.59 -0.19 -28.25
C SER A 55 46.61 -0.56 -26.77
N ASP A 56 45.68 -1.38 -26.30
CA ASP A 56 45.58 -1.82 -24.91
C ASP A 56 45.89 -3.30 -24.69
N GLY A 57 45.98 -4.10 -25.77
CA GLY A 57 46.52 -5.46 -25.76
C GLY A 57 45.53 -6.53 -25.35
N ASP A 58 44.22 -6.30 -25.52
CA ASP A 58 43.17 -7.29 -25.21
C ASP A 58 42.95 -8.32 -26.33
N GLY A 59 43.54 -8.09 -27.49
CA GLY A 59 43.49 -8.97 -28.66
C GLY A 59 42.41 -8.61 -29.68
N ILE A 60 41.66 -7.53 -29.48
CA ILE A 60 40.80 -6.87 -30.47
C ILE A 60 41.59 -5.69 -31.07
N SER A 61 41.39 -5.43 -32.36
CA SER A 61 42.09 -4.31 -33.00
C SER A 61 41.40 -2.98 -32.71
N ASP A 62 42.13 -1.88 -32.55
CA ASP A 62 41.62 -0.51 -32.36
C ASP A 62 40.52 -0.08 -33.36
N HIS A 63 40.46 -0.71 -34.54
CA HIS A 63 39.42 -0.44 -35.54
C HIS A 63 38.08 -1.12 -35.21
N ASP A 64 38.13 -2.31 -34.62
CA ASP A 64 36.97 -3.16 -34.30
C ASP A 64 36.65 -3.13 -32.79
N ASP A 65 37.47 -2.45 -32.00
CA ASP A 65 37.35 -2.28 -30.56
C ASP A 65 36.56 -1.01 -30.22
N ALA A 66 35.47 -1.15 -29.46
CA ALA A 66 34.68 -0.02 -28.98
C ALA A 66 35.44 0.83 -27.93
N PHE A 67 36.39 0.23 -27.22
CA PHE A 67 37.19 0.86 -26.17
C PHE A 67 38.71 0.67 -26.35
N PRO A 68 39.36 1.24 -27.39
CA PRO A 68 40.78 1.00 -27.75
C PRO A 68 41.86 1.39 -26.72
N SER A 69 41.47 1.78 -25.52
CA SER A 69 42.37 2.18 -24.44
C SER A 69 42.06 1.48 -23.11
N ASP A 70 41.06 0.60 -23.09
CA ASP A 70 40.67 -0.18 -21.93
C ASP A 70 40.64 -1.67 -22.26
N SER A 71 41.75 -2.34 -21.96
CA SER A 71 41.93 -3.77 -22.22
C SER A 71 40.93 -4.71 -21.55
N THR A 72 40.00 -4.18 -20.75
CA THR A 72 38.95 -4.95 -20.09
C THR A 72 37.59 -4.84 -20.77
N GLN A 73 37.45 -3.98 -21.79
CA GLN A 73 36.22 -3.75 -22.55
C GLN A 73 36.53 -3.73 -24.05
N TRP A 74 35.67 -4.33 -24.88
CA TRP A 74 35.87 -4.36 -26.34
C TRP A 74 34.59 -4.18 -27.18
N ALA A 75 33.42 -4.26 -26.54
CA ALA A 75 32.12 -4.21 -27.19
C ALA A 75 31.20 -3.23 -26.45
N ASP A 76 30.39 -2.52 -27.23
CA ASP A 76 29.38 -1.54 -26.82
C ASP A 76 28.19 -1.76 -27.77
N THR A 77 27.27 -2.63 -27.37
CA THR A 77 26.25 -3.15 -28.30
C THR A 77 25.21 -2.10 -28.68
N ASP A 78 24.89 -1.17 -27.79
CA ASP A 78 23.88 -0.13 -28.01
C ASP A 78 24.45 1.29 -28.22
N GLY A 79 25.75 1.49 -27.99
CA GLY A 79 26.48 2.70 -28.31
C GLY A 79 26.38 3.79 -27.26
N ASP A 80 26.12 3.45 -26.00
CA ASP A 80 25.99 4.40 -24.89
C ASP A 80 27.34 4.78 -24.25
N GLY A 81 28.41 4.07 -24.61
CA GLY A 81 29.77 4.30 -24.12
C GLY A 81 30.12 3.55 -22.83
N TYR A 82 29.30 2.58 -22.41
CA TYR A 82 29.59 1.59 -21.38
C TYR A 82 29.83 0.22 -22.02
N GLY A 83 30.69 -0.59 -21.39
CA GLY A 83 31.20 -1.79 -22.06
C GLY A 83 30.46 -3.07 -21.69
N ASP A 84 30.10 -3.87 -22.71
CA ASP A 84 29.31 -5.11 -22.57
C ASP A 84 29.98 -6.19 -21.69
N ASN A 85 31.30 -6.13 -21.44
CA ASN A 85 31.96 -7.14 -20.62
C ASN A 85 31.64 -6.90 -19.14
N PRO A 86 30.87 -7.78 -18.47
CA PRO A 86 30.41 -7.57 -17.09
C PRO A 86 31.55 -7.60 -16.05
N THR A 87 32.75 -8.03 -16.47
CA THR A 87 33.95 -8.09 -15.61
C THR A 87 34.96 -6.98 -15.90
N GLY A 88 34.68 -6.12 -16.86
CA GLY A 88 35.54 -5.00 -17.22
C GLY A 88 35.32 -3.76 -16.35
N ASN A 89 36.04 -2.69 -16.65
CA ASN A 89 35.78 -1.39 -16.03
C ASN A 89 34.49 -0.80 -16.59
N ASN A 90 33.73 -0.09 -15.74
CA ASN A 90 32.44 0.52 -16.09
C ASN A 90 31.55 -0.42 -16.94
N PRO A 91 31.29 -1.64 -16.46
CA PRO A 91 30.51 -2.60 -17.21
C PRO A 91 29.07 -2.09 -17.36
N ASP A 92 28.50 -2.33 -18.53
CA ASP A 92 27.11 -2.05 -18.83
C ASP A 92 26.22 -3.16 -18.26
N ALA A 93 25.30 -2.77 -17.37
CA ALA A 93 24.29 -3.67 -16.81
C ALA A 93 23.16 -4.00 -17.80
N PHE A 94 22.91 -3.15 -18.80
CA PHE A 94 21.88 -3.32 -19.83
C PHE A 94 22.44 -3.15 -21.26
N PRO A 95 23.23 -4.12 -21.78
CA PRO A 95 23.91 -4.06 -23.09
C PRO A 95 23.05 -3.90 -24.35
N ASN A 96 21.75 -3.66 -24.24
CA ASN A 96 20.87 -3.46 -25.37
C ASN A 96 19.94 -2.24 -25.17
N ASP A 97 20.09 -1.47 -24.09
CA ASP A 97 19.34 -0.25 -23.84
C ASP A 97 20.30 0.95 -23.71
N PRO A 98 20.42 1.79 -24.75
CA PRO A 98 21.37 2.89 -24.75
C PRO A 98 21.03 4.01 -23.76
N ASN A 99 19.95 3.88 -22.99
CA ASN A 99 19.58 4.83 -21.94
C ASN A 99 19.84 4.29 -20.53
N GLU A 100 20.34 3.06 -20.37
CA GLU A 100 20.55 2.44 -19.07
C GLU A 100 21.88 1.69 -19.05
N TRP A 101 22.78 2.03 -18.14
CA TRP A 101 24.09 1.36 -18.04
C TRP A 101 24.41 0.82 -16.65
N LYS A 102 23.63 1.21 -15.65
CA LYS A 102 23.93 0.96 -14.24
C LYS A 102 22.68 0.50 -13.52
N ASP A 103 22.83 -0.51 -12.68
CA ASP A 103 21.81 -1.08 -11.80
C ASP A 103 22.44 -1.17 -10.40
N THR A 104 22.21 -0.17 -9.58
CA THR A 104 22.92 0.02 -8.31
C THR A 104 22.52 -0.99 -7.25
N ASP A 105 21.26 -1.39 -7.21
CA ASP A 105 20.73 -2.29 -6.19
C ASP A 105 20.44 -3.71 -6.69
N GLY A 106 20.51 -3.93 -8.01
CA GLY A 106 20.44 -5.24 -8.63
C GLY A 106 19.01 -5.74 -8.82
N ASP A 107 18.02 -4.85 -8.91
CA ASP A 107 16.61 -5.21 -9.07
C ASP A 107 16.20 -5.43 -10.54
N GLY A 108 17.08 -5.08 -11.48
CA GLY A 108 16.88 -5.23 -12.90
C GLY A 108 16.23 -4.03 -13.59
N TYR A 109 16.06 -2.91 -12.91
CA TYR A 109 15.75 -1.60 -13.48
C TYR A 109 17.02 -0.73 -13.51
N GLY A 110 17.16 0.06 -14.57
CA GLY A 110 18.33 0.90 -14.73
C GLY A 110 18.20 2.19 -13.91
N ASP A 111 19.30 2.62 -13.30
CA ASP A 111 19.40 3.80 -12.44
C ASP A 111 18.78 5.08 -13.05
N ASN A 112 18.68 5.19 -14.39
CA ASN A 112 18.13 6.40 -15.02
C ASN A 112 16.59 6.42 -15.09
N SER A 113 15.94 5.26 -15.06
CA SER A 113 14.47 5.11 -15.06
C SER A 113 13.91 4.62 -13.73
N ASP A 114 14.77 4.14 -12.85
CA ASP A 114 14.43 3.75 -11.48
C ASP A 114 14.31 5.00 -10.58
N GLU A 115 13.11 5.22 -10.02
CA GLU A 115 12.84 6.31 -9.07
C GLU A 115 13.53 6.08 -7.69
N PHE A 116 13.89 4.83 -7.37
CA PHE A 116 14.56 4.43 -6.13
C PHE A 116 15.83 3.59 -6.38
N PRO A 117 16.88 4.15 -7.01
CA PRO A 117 18.07 3.43 -7.51
C PRO A 117 19.01 2.93 -6.41
N ASN A 118 18.57 2.78 -5.17
CA ASN A 118 19.32 2.16 -4.09
C ASN A 118 18.44 1.22 -3.23
N ASN A 119 17.20 0.97 -3.66
CA ASN A 119 16.23 0.14 -2.97
C ASN A 119 15.76 -0.99 -3.89
N PRO A 120 16.28 -2.22 -3.72
CA PRO A 120 16.01 -3.32 -4.65
C PRO A 120 14.57 -3.88 -4.59
N TYR A 121 13.67 -3.19 -3.89
CA TYR A 121 12.27 -3.54 -3.72
C TYR A 121 11.33 -2.48 -4.28
N GLU A 122 11.82 -1.35 -4.80
CA GLU A 122 11.02 -0.25 -5.33
C GLU A 122 11.68 0.30 -6.58
N HIS A 123 10.90 0.57 -7.62
CA HIS A 123 11.41 1.21 -8.85
C HIS A 123 10.44 2.24 -9.44
N VAL A 124 9.21 2.32 -8.92
CA VAL A 124 8.14 3.20 -9.40
C VAL A 124 7.56 3.97 -8.23
N ASP A 125 7.33 5.26 -8.43
CA ASP A 125 6.56 6.15 -7.57
C ASP A 125 5.45 6.81 -8.43
N SER A 126 4.29 6.18 -8.46
CA SER A 126 3.21 6.53 -9.39
C SER A 126 2.59 7.90 -9.12
N ASP A 127 2.68 8.43 -7.90
CA ASP A 127 2.10 9.71 -7.51
C ASP A 127 3.12 10.76 -7.00
N ASN A 128 4.39 10.39 -6.93
CA ASN A 128 5.54 11.23 -6.59
C ASN A 128 5.51 11.76 -5.16
N ASP A 129 5.03 10.97 -4.20
CA ASP A 129 5.05 11.33 -2.78
C ASP A 129 6.34 10.90 -2.04
N GLY A 130 7.19 10.11 -2.71
CA GLY A 130 8.46 9.61 -2.21
C GLY A 130 8.39 8.25 -1.53
N VAL A 131 7.22 7.59 -1.52
CA VAL A 131 7.05 6.19 -1.13
C VAL A 131 6.83 5.37 -2.40
N GLY A 132 7.60 4.28 -2.56
CA GLY A 132 7.48 3.44 -3.75
C GLY A 132 6.18 2.64 -3.76
N ASP A 133 5.65 2.39 -4.96
CA ASP A 133 4.36 1.73 -5.20
C ASP A 133 4.19 0.38 -4.46
N ASN A 134 5.27 -0.35 -4.16
CA ASN A 134 5.16 -1.64 -3.47
C ASN A 134 4.98 -1.48 -1.94
N SER A 135 5.41 -0.36 -1.37
CA SER A 135 5.30 -0.04 0.05
C SER A 135 4.19 0.96 0.35
N ASP A 136 3.71 1.67 -0.66
CA ASP A 136 2.64 2.65 -0.55
C ASP A 136 1.26 1.97 -0.48
N ALA A 137 0.50 2.30 0.57
CA ALA A 137 -0.89 1.84 0.72
C ALA A 137 -1.85 2.49 -0.29
N PHE A 138 -1.54 3.69 -0.80
CA PHE A 138 -2.31 4.44 -1.78
C PHE A 138 -1.44 4.95 -2.95
N PRO A 139 -0.92 4.08 -3.85
CA PRO A 139 0.05 4.42 -4.91
C PRO A 139 -0.39 5.49 -5.94
N TYR A 140 -1.60 6.02 -5.84
CA TYR A 140 -2.16 6.99 -6.77
C TYR A 140 -2.74 8.22 -6.06
N ASP A 141 -2.52 8.38 -4.76
CA ASP A 141 -2.93 9.53 -3.97
C ASP A 141 -1.73 10.07 -3.18
N SER A 142 -1.02 11.03 -3.79
CA SER A 142 0.23 11.60 -3.25
C SER A 142 0.10 12.34 -1.91
N THR A 143 -1.07 12.25 -1.28
CA THR A 143 -1.37 12.82 0.01
C THR A 143 -1.55 11.75 1.09
N GLN A 144 -1.52 10.46 0.73
CA GLN A 144 -1.70 9.32 1.62
C GLN A 144 -0.70 8.22 1.24
N TRP A 145 0.03 7.66 2.20
CA TRP A 145 0.99 6.57 1.95
C TRP A 145 0.91 5.40 2.93
N SER A 146 0.07 5.53 3.97
CA SER A 146 -0.01 4.60 5.09
C SER A 146 -1.47 4.34 5.42
N ASP A 147 -1.81 3.07 5.63
CA ASP A 147 -3.12 2.55 6.07
C ASP A 147 -2.81 1.46 7.10
N ARG A 148 -2.71 1.84 8.37
CA ARG A 148 -2.13 0.94 9.39
C ARG A 148 -3.09 -0.18 9.79
N ASP A 149 -4.38 0.08 9.78
CA ASP A 149 -5.39 -0.89 10.18
C ASP A 149 -6.09 -1.58 8.99
N GLY A 150 -5.87 -1.09 7.77
CA GLY A 150 -6.28 -1.73 6.52
C GLY A 150 -7.73 -1.48 6.16
N ASP A 151 -8.32 -0.36 6.60
CA ASP A 151 -9.70 -0.01 6.33
C ASP A 151 -9.91 0.75 5.01
N GLY A 152 -8.82 1.16 4.36
CA GLY A 152 -8.81 1.88 3.09
C GLY A 152 -8.89 3.40 3.21
N TYR A 153 -8.70 3.96 4.41
CA TYR A 153 -8.52 5.39 4.67
C TYR A 153 -7.07 5.65 5.12
N GLY A 154 -6.52 6.79 4.70
CA GLY A 154 -5.09 7.02 4.88
C GLY A 154 -4.74 7.74 6.18
N ASP A 155 -3.71 7.27 6.87
CA ASP A 155 -3.23 7.76 8.17
C ASP A 155 -2.78 9.23 8.16
N ASN A 156 -2.46 9.82 7.01
CA ASN A 156 -1.96 11.20 6.98
C ASN A 156 -3.11 12.19 7.22
N PRO A 157 -3.15 12.90 8.37
CA PRO A 157 -4.27 13.78 8.71
C PRO A 157 -4.40 15.01 7.80
N SER A 158 -3.35 15.33 7.03
CA SER A 158 -3.39 16.41 6.03
C SER A 158 -3.73 15.91 4.63
N GLY A 159 -3.94 14.60 4.47
CA GLY A 159 -4.23 13.97 3.20
C GLY A 159 -5.69 14.03 2.81
N LYS A 160 -6.00 13.46 1.64
CA LYS A 160 -7.37 13.28 1.16
C LYS A 160 -8.01 12.10 1.87
N ASN A 161 -9.27 12.27 2.30
CA ASN A 161 -10.00 11.28 3.09
C ASN A 161 -9.16 10.68 4.23
N PRO A 162 -8.63 11.54 5.12
CA PRO A 162 -7.77 11.07 6.18
C PRO A 162 -8.57 10.21 7.16
N ASP A 163 -7.91 9.18 7.67
CA ASP A 163 -8.42 8.37 8.74
C ASP A 163 -8.32 9.12 10.09
N ALA A 164 -9.46 9.28 10.76
CA ALA A 164 -9.54 9.86 12.10
C ALA A 164 -9.11 8.90 13.22
N PHE A 165 -9.15 7.58 12.99
CA PHE A 165 -8.75 6.53 13.95
C PHE A 165 -7.78 5.51 13.32
N PRO A 166 -6.50 5.87 13.08
CA PRO A 166 -5.48 5.04 12.38
C PRO A 166 -5.10 3.68 13.01
N ASP A 167 -5.81 3.23 14.04
CA ASP A 167 -5.58 1.97 14.73
C ASP A 167 -6.90 1.17 14.93
N ASP A 168 -8.03 1.65 14.41
CA ASP A 168 -9.36 1.03 14.53
C ASP A 168 -10.01 0.84 13.15
N PRO A 169 -9.92 -0.36 12.55
CA PRO A 169 -10.39 -0.59 11.18
C PRO A 169 -11.92 -0.56 11.04
N THR A 170 -12.64 -0.25 12.11
CA THR A 170 -14.09 -0.07 12.10
C THR A 170 -14.51 1.40 12.15
N GLU A 171 -13.58 2.35 12.25
CA GLU A 171 -13.85 3.78 12.37
C GLU A 171 -12.84 4.62 11.57
N TRP A 172 -13.29 5.35 10.55
CA TRP A 172 -12.38 6.21 9.75
C TRP A 172 -12.69 7.70 9.81
N LYS A 173 -13.87 8.06 10.33
CA LYS A 173 -14.41 9.41 10.25
C LYS A 173 -14.93 9.86 11.61
N ASP A 174 -14.62 11.10 11.95
CA ASP A 174 -15.04 11.78 13.18
C ASP A 174 -15.55 13.18 12.78
N SER A 175 -16.85 13.25 12.52
CA SER A 175 -17.48 14.41 11.88
C SER A 175 -17.58 15.63 12.79
N ASP A 176 -17.82 15.43 14.07
CA ASP A 176 -17.97 16.48 15.08
C ASP A 176 -16.73 16.63 16.00
N ARG A 177 -15.80 15.69 15.94
CA ARG A 177 -14.49 15.68 16.61
C ARG A 177 -14.58 15.44 18.11
N ASP A 178 -15.50 14.58 18.51
CA ASP A 178 -15.70 14.19 19.90
C ASP A 178 -14.79 13.03 20.34
N GLY A 179 -14.16 12.34 19.38
CA GLY A 179 -13.28 11.19 19.60
C GLY A 179 -13.99 9.83 19.58
N VAL A 180 -15.24 9.76 19.13
CA VAL A 180 -15.96 8.54 18.77
C VAL A 180 -16.19 8.56 17.26
N GLY A 181 -15.83 7.47 16.58
CA GLY A 181 -16.00 7.43 15.13
C GLY A 181 -17.46 7.32 14.73
N ASP A 182 -17.79 7.90 13.58
CA ASP A 182 -19.14 8.01 13.01
C ASP A 182 -19.89 6.65 12.94
N ASN A 183 -19.21 5.49 12.90
CA ASN A 183 -19.89 4.19 12.84
C ASN A 183 -20.38 3.72 14.23
N ALA A 184 -19.69 4.12 15.30
CA ALA A 184 -20.05 3.88 16.69
C ALA A 184 -20.77 5.07 17.34
N ASP A 185 -20.60 6.26 16.77
CA ASP A 185 -21.26 7.48 17.20
C ASP A 185 -22.69 7.49 16.67
N PHE A 186 -23.61 7.68 17.61
CA PHE A 186 -25.02 7.79 17.28
C PHE A 186 -25.37 9.18 16.70
N TYR A 187 -24.63 10.22 17.08
CA TYR A 187 -24.84 11.60 16.67
C TYR A 187 -23.61 12.21 16.00
N ASP A 188 -23.31 11.72 14.80
CA ASP A 188 -22.21 12.16 13.92
C ASP A 188 -22.14 13.67 13.58
N ASN A 189 -23.02 14.51 14.11
CA ASN A 189 -23.01 15.95 13.86
C ASN A 189 -23.08 16.77 15.18
N GLY A 190 -22.75 16.16 16.30
CA GLY A 190 -22.78 16.75 17.64
C GLY A 190 -24.06 16.47 18.41
N ASN A 191 -24.17 17.10 19.59
CA ASN A 191 -25.14 16.70 20.61
C ASN A 191 -26.56 16.40 20.11
N GLY A 192 -27.04 15.22 20.50
CA GLY A 192 -28.37 14.77 20.19
C GLY A 192 -29.31 14.68 21.38
N LYS A 193 -30.56 14.32 21.09
CA LYS A 193 -31.61 14.20 22.10
C LYS A 193 -32.32 12.85 21.98
N ILE A 194 -32.34 12.10 23.08
CA ILE A 194 -33.10 10.85 23.20
C ILE A 194 -34.43 11.14 23.85
N LYS A 195 -35.51 10.66 23.25
CA LYS A 195 -36.85 10.66 23.82
C LYS A 195 -37.19 9.26 24.31
N ILE A 196 -37.45 9.15 25.60
CA ILE A 196 -38.08 7.98 26.22
C ILE A 196 -39.55 8.33 26.41
N SER A 197 -40.44 7.47 25.93
CA SER A 197 -41.88 7.67 25.95
C SER A 197 -42.55 6.45 26.58
N ILE A 198 -43.27 6.65 27.68
CA ILE A 198 -44.27 5.70 28.16
C ILE A 198 -45.50 5.92 27.30
N ASP A 199 -45.72 5.01 26.36
CA ASP A 199 -46.75 5.15 25.34
C ASP A 199 -48.11 4.66 25.83
N TRP A 200 -48.10 3.69 26.73
CA TRP A 200 -49.31 3.13 27.32
C TRP A 200 -48.98 2.45 28.65
N TYR A 201 -49.92 2.51 29.58
CA TYR A 201 -49.87 1.83 30.88
C TYR A 201 -51.28 1.37 31.23
N GLN A 202 -51.40 0.19 31.84
CA GLN A 202 -52.61 -0.30 32.49
C GLN A 202 -52.27 -0.97 33.82
N GLY A 203 -52.91 -0.54 34.90
CA GLY A 203 -52.90 -1.27 36.17
C GLY A 203 -53.98 -2.36 36.19
N ASP A 204 -53.78 -3.41 36.96
CA ASP A 204 -54.74 -4.53 37.11
C ASP A 204 -55.94 -4.22 38.01
N GLY A 205 -55.90 -3.08 38.72
CA GLY A 205 -56.93 -2.63 39.64
C GLY A 205 -57.00 -3.43 40.95
N THR A 206 -56.03 -4.28 41.26
CA THR A 206 -56.00 -5.06 42.52
C THR A 206 -55.28 -4.33 43.66
N ALA A 207 -54.46 -3.32 43.32
CA ALA A 207 -53.78 -2.44 44.27
C ALA A 207 -54.75 -1.69 45.21
N ASP A 208 -56.04 -1.62 44.87
CA ASP A 208 -57.02 -0.84 45.59
C ASP A 208 -58.47 -1.32 45.31
N PHE A 209 -59.31 -1.42 46.33
CA PHE A 209 -60.76 -1.73 46.17
C PHE A 209 -61.69 -0.49 46.29
N TRP A 210 -61.17 0.73 46.50
CA TRP A 210 -61.97 1.92 46.86
C TRP A 210 -61.49 3.30 46.36
N THR A 211 -60.26 3.44 45.87
CA THR A 211 -59.58 4.63 45.32
C THR A 211 -58.83 4.23 44.04
N TYR A 212 -59.46 4.42 42.87
CA TYR A 212 -58.82 4.21 41.57
C TYR A 212 -57.41 4.79 41.60
N GLY A 213 -56.40 3.94 41.40
CA GLY A 213 -55.01 4.31 41.60
C GLY A 213 -54.67 5.54 40.77
N ASP A 214 -54.03 6.51 41.42
CA ASP A 214 -53.58 7.74 40.81
C ASP A 214 -52.07 7.59 40.55
N PRO A 215 -51.64 6.91 39.45
CA PRO A 215 -50.25 6.55 39.26
C PRO A 215 -49.40 7.77 38.90
N TYR A 216 -48.13 7.72 39.28
CA TYR A 216 -47.11 8.59 38.71
C TYR A 216 -45.84 7.79 38.40
N PHE A 217 -45.09 8.25 37.43
CA PHE A 217 -43.91 7.58 36.89
C PHE A 217 -42.65 8.31 37.32
N GLU A 218 -41.60 7.54 37.59
CA GLU A 218 -40.24 8.04 37.70
C GLU A 218 -39.35 7.31 36.70
N ILE A 219 -38.64 8.07 35.85
CA ILE A 219 -37.66 7.54 34.91
C ILE A 219 -36.28 7.97 35.39
N ARG A 220 -35.43 6.99 35.72
CA ARG A 220 -34.03 7.20 36.09
C ARG A 220 -33.13 6.77 34.96
N VAL A 221 -32.10 7.55 34.67
CA VAL A 221 -31.22 7.32 33.52
C VAL A 221 -29.78 7.35 33.95
N ASP A 222 -29.06 6.31 33.54
CA ASP A 222 -27.64 6.06 33.65
C ASP A 222 -27.06 6.22 32.23
N LEU A 223 -26.44 7.37 31.96
CA LEU A 223 -26.01 7.73 30.62
C LEU A 223 -24.71 7.03 30.23
N ASP A 224 -23.78 6.77 31.15
CA ASP A 224 -22.49 6.15 30.83
C ASP A 224 -22.46 4.64 31.10
N ASN A 225 -23.58 4.08 31.56
CA ASN A 225 -23.78 2.68 31.91
C ASN A 225 -22.76 2.19 32.97
N ASP A 226 -22.40 3.06 33.91
CA ASP A 226 -21.51 2.74 35.04
C ASP A 226 -22.25 2.12 36.24
N GLY A 227 -23.58 2.10 36.18
CA GLY A 227 -24.47 1.58 37.21
C GLY A 227 -25.02 2.63 38.17
N ILE A 228 -24.69 3.90 38.00
CA ILE A 228 -25.23 5.05 38.73
C ILE A 228 -26.26 5.74 37.83
N PHE A 229 -27.41 6.14 38.40
CA PHE A 229 -28.40 6.90 37.65
C PHE A 229 -28.21 8.40 37.93
N GLU A 230 -27.71 9.17 36.96
CA GLU A 230 -27.44 10.61 37.10
C GLU A 230 -28.69 11.47 36.96
N LEU A 231 -29.63 11.03 36.12
CA LEU A 231 -30.84 11.79 35.79
C LEU A 231 -32.07 11.10 36.35
N THR A 232 -33.01 11.90 36.83
CA THR A 232 -34.31 11.41 37.33
C THR A 232 -35.40 12.38 36.89
N TYR A 233 -36.44 11.84 36.27
CA TYR A 233 -37.60 12.56 35.79
C TYR A 233 -38.86 11.98 36.42
N THR A 234 -39.64 12.84 37.08
CA THR A 234 -40.91 12.42 37.70
C THR A 234 -42.07 13.04 36.94
N SER A 235 -43.09 12.24 36.64
CA SER A 235 -44.32 12.73 36.02
C SER A 235 -45.20 13.48 37.03
N ALA A 236 -46.22 14.18 36.52
CA ALA A 236 -47.36 14.50 37.36
C ALA A 236 -48.14 13.22 37.69
N VAL A 237 -48.99 13.29 38.71
CA VAL A 237 -49.99 12.25 39.01
C VAL A 237 -51.01 12.22 37.88
N PHE A 238 -51.27 11.02 37.35
CA PHE A 238 -52.30 10.78 36.35
C PHE A 238 -53.61 10.46 37.07
N THR A 239 -54.67 11.21 36.77
CA THR A 239 -56.01 11.01 37.36
C THR A 239 -56.83 10.01 36.55
N ASP A 240 -56.19 8.97 36.05
CA ASP A 240 -56.79 8.03 35.12
C ASP A 240 -57.13 6.74 35.84
N THR A 241 -58.34 6.22 35.62
CA THR A 241 -58.90 5.20 36.50
C THR A 241 -58.19 3.86 36.44
N GLU A 242 -57.53 3.54 35.32
CA GLU A 242 -56.80 2.28 35.10
C GLU A 242 -55.77 2.37 33.95
N THR A 243 -55.88 3.33 33.02
CA THR A 243 -55.02 3.42 31.83
C THR A 243 -54.54 4.84 31.54
N LEU A 244 -53.32 4.99 31.05
CA LEU A 244 -52.77 6.30 30.66
C LEU A 244 -53.57 6.97 29.51
N ASP A 245 -54.09 8.18 29.74
CA ASP A 245 -54.85 8.93 28.73
C ASP A 245 -53.97 9.53 27.62
N HIS A 246 -52.71 9.86 27.94
CA HIS A 246 -51.73 10.44 27.01
C HIS A 246 -50.31 9.99 27.35
N PRO A 247 -49.45 9.71 26.35
CA PRO A 247 -48.07 9.32 26.59
C PRO A 247 -47.31 10.31 27.48
N TYR A 248 -46.55 9.77 28.44
CA TYR A 248 -45.58 10.55 29.19
C TYR A 248 -44.22 10.41 28.51
N SER A 249 -43.63 11.52 28.09
CA SER A 249 -42.30 11.48 27.46
C SER A 249 -41.34 12.45 28.10
N ILE A 250 -40.10 12.02 28.21
CA ILE A 250 -38.95 12.85 28.58
C ILE A 250 -38.03 12.99 27.38
N ILE A 251 -37.31 14.10 27.32
CA ILE A 251 -36.25 14.33 26.34
C ILE A 251 -34.97 14.58 27.13
N ILE A 252 -33.97 13.77 26.84
CA ILE A 252 -32.68 13.76 27.51
C ILE A 252 -31.66 14.27 26.49
N ASP A 253 -30.80 15.19 26.90
CA ASP A 253 -29.62 15.54 26.12
C ASP A 253 -28.64 14.37 26.23
N ALA A 254 -28.36 13.73 25.10
CA ALA A 254 -27.38 12.66 25.02
C ALA A 254 -26.00 13.29 24.78
N PRO A 255 -24.96 12.90 25.54
CA PRO A 255 -23.59 13.27 25.19
C PRO A 255 -23.21 12.68 23.83
N ASP A 256 -22.33 13.32 23.06
CA ASP A 256 -21.92 12.84 21.71
C ASP A 256 -21.46 11.39 21.77
N ASN A 257 -20.52 11.11 22.67
CA ASN A 257 -19.89 9.81 22.81
C ASN A 257 -20.79 8.69 23.39
N LEU A 258 -22.11 8.87 23.42
CA LEU A 258 -23.06 7.93 24.00
C LEU A 258 -23.21 6.66 23.14
N ARG A 259 -22.54 5.58 23.56
CA ARG A 259 -22.61 4.26 22.88
C ARG A 259 -23.67 3.33 23.47
N ALA A 260 -23.95 3.48 24.76
CA ALA A 260 -24.92 2.70 25.50
C ALA A 260 -25.44 3.51 26.68
N MET A 261 -26.68 3.27 27.07
CA MET A 261 -27.28 3.84 28.26
C MET A 261 -28.18 2.82 28.93
N LYS A 262 -28.45 3.03 30.20
CA LYS A 262 -29.39 2.25 30.99
C LYS A 262 -30.44 3.18 31.57
N PHE A 263 -31.67 2.72 31.63
CA PHE A 263 -32.72 3.46 32.32
C PHE A 263 -33.63 2.51 33.08
N GLU A 264 -34.25 3.07 34.12
CA GLU A 264 -35.19 2.41 35.00
C GLU A 264 -36.47 3.23 34.97
N ILE A 265 -37.61 2.56 34.83
CA ILE A 265 -38.91 3.21 34.96
C ILE A 265 -39.60 2.57 36.16
N LEU A 266 -40.09 3.43 37.04
CA LEU A 266 -40.81 3.08 38.26
C LEU A 266 -42.22 3.62 38.17
N VAL A 267 -43.18 2.83 38.63
CA VAL A 267 -44.58 3.22 38.74
C VAL A 267 -44.95 3.26 40.21
N TYR A 268 -45.50 4.37 40.67
CA TYR A 268 -45.89 4.60 42.04
C TYR A 268 -47.37 4.92 42.15
N ASP A 269 -47.99 4.56 43.27
CA ASP A 269 -49.33 5.01 43.66
C ASP A 269 -49.25 6.18 44.65
N SER A 270 -50.07 7.21 44.45
CA SER A 270 -50.03 8.47 45.22
C SER A 270 -50.96 8.49 46.44
N ASP A 271 -51.88 7.52 46.58
CA ASP A 271 -52.95 7.54 47.57
C ASP A 271 -52.58 6.99 48.97
N VAL A 272 -51.39 6.41 49.13
CA VAL A 272 -50.96 5.78 50.40
C VAL A 272 -49.83 6.56 51.07
N GLY A 273 -49.87 6.67 52.40
CA GLY A 273 -48.90 7.38 53.26
C GLY A 273 -47.49 6.79 53.32
N GLY A 274 -46.98 6.30 52.20
CA GLY A 274 -45.67 5.74 51.92
C GLY A 274 -45.67 5.29 50.45
N TYR A 275 -44.61 5.64 49.71
CA TYR A 275 -44.45 5.35 48.28
C TYR A 275 -44.39 3.83 48.04
N GLU A 276 -45.54 3.20 47.76
CA GLU A 276 -45.58 1.82 47.26
C GLU A 276 -45.36 1.86 45.75
N VAL A 277 -44.32 1.15 45.30
CA VAL A 277 -44.10 0.88 43.88
C VAL A 277 -45.13 -0.18 43.50
N ILE A 278 -45.91 0.05 42.44
CA ILE A 278 -46.99 -0.86 42.00
C ILE A 278 -46.43 -2.24 41.59
N ASP A 279 -45.12 -2.32 41.34
CA ASP A 279 -44.32 -3.56 41.18
C ASP A 279 -43.24 -3.58 42.29
N TYR A 280 -43.64 -3.96 43.52
CA TYR A 280 -42.73 -4.09 44.67
C TYR A 280 -42.54 -5.56 45.07
N ASN A 281 -41.42 -6.15 44.67
CA ASN A 281 -40.96 -7.40 45.28
C ASN A 281 -40.51 -7.13 46.73
N PRO A 282 -41.03 -7.84 47.75
CA PRO A 282 -40.60 -7.68 49.15
C PRO A 282 -39.15 -8.11 49.43
N ASN A 283 -38.41 -8.58 48.42
CA ASN A 283 -36.96 -8.80 48.53
C ASN A 283 -36.16 -7.50 48.33
N PRO A 284 -35.17 -7.21 49.19
CA PRO A 284 -34.29 -6.07 49.04
C PRO A 284 -33.32 -6.32 47.86
N GLY A 285 -33.72 -5.97 46.64
CA GLY A 285 -32.82 -6.12 45.50
C GLY A 285 -33.35 -5.77 44.11
N TYR A 286 -34.67 -5.68 43.91
CA TYR A 286 -35.23 -5.36 42.59
C TYR A 286 -36.35 -4.34 42.75
N THR A 287 -36.10 -3.14 42.26
CA THR A 287 -36.94 -1.94 42.42
C THR A 287 -37.09 -1.32 41.04
N GLY A 288 -38.22 -1.48 40.38
CA GLY A 288 -38.44 -1.00 39.01
C GLY A 288 -37.87 -1.92 37.93
N PHE A 289 -38.44 -1.82 36.72
CA PHE A 289 -37.91 -2.55 35.58
C PHE A 289 -36.80 -1.73 34.91
N VAL A 290 -35.69 -2.43 34.67
CA VAL A 290 -34.43 -1.83 34.22
C VAL A 290 -34.15 -2.30 32.79
N HIS A 291 -33.95 -1.35 31.89
CA HIS A 291 -33.60 -1.61 30.51
C HIS A 291 -32.19 -1.09 30.21
N SER A 292 -31.36 -1.92 29.58
CA SER A 292 -30.06 -1.52 29.02
C SER A 292 -30.14 -1.53 27.51
N ILE A 293 -29.81 -0.42 26.88
CA ILE A 293 -29.83 -0.25 25.42
C ILE A 293 -28.46 0.20 24.92
N SER A 294 -28.07 -0.30 23.75
CA SER A 294 -26.90 0.14 23.00
C SER A 294 -27.37 0.71 21.66
N ALA A 295 -26.56 1.57 21.05
CA ALA A 295 -26.87 2.12 19.73
C ALA A 295 -27.21 0.98 18.73
N PRO A 296 -28.26 1.14 17.89
CA PRO A 296 -29.13 2.31 17.75
C PRO A 296 -30.23 2.42 18.82
N PHE A 297 -30.50 3.63 19.32
CA PHE A 297 -31.43 3.90 20.42
C PHE A 297 -32.93 3.95 20.03
N THR A 298 -33.35 3.24 18.98
CA THR A 298 -34.76 3.26 18.53
C THR A 298 -35.44 1.93 18.75
N GLY A 299 -36.63 1.94 19.34
CA GLY A 299 -37.45 0.73 19.47
C GLY A 299 -38.70 0.95 20.29
N SER A 300 -39.47 -0.13 20.46
CA SER A 300 -40.66 -0.18 21.31
C SER A 300 -40.67 -1.52 22.04
N TRP A 301 -41.08 -1.49 23.30
CA TRP A 301 -41.05 -2.64 24.20
C TRP A 301 -42.33 -2.69 25.02
N ASP A 302 -42.79 -3.93 25.22
CA ASP A 302 -43.93 -4.26 26.07
C ASP A 302 -43.40 -4.99 27.31
N TYR A 303 -43.95 -4.66 28.48
CA TYR A 303 -43.63 -5.29 29.75
C TYR A 303 -44.92 -5.60 30.50
N ASP A 304 -45.06 -6.84 30.93
CA ASP A 304 -46.11 -7.35 31.80
C ASP A 304 -45.55 -7.46 33.22
N GLY A 305 -45.65 -6.37 33.99
CA GLY A 305 -45.17 -6.31 35.37
C GLY A 305 -45.86 -7.34 36.24
N SER A 306 -45.17 -8.46 36.48
CA SER A 306 -45.59 -9.57 37.33
C SER A 306 -44.64 -9.69 38.52
N ASP A 307 -45.18 -9.61 39.74
CA ASP A 307 -44.40 -9.62 40.98
C ASP A 307 -44.06 -11.03 41.51
N ASP A 308 -44.66 -12.08 40.95
CA ASP A 308 -44.54 -13.44 41.46
C ASP A 308 -44.50 -14.56 40.40
N LEU A 309 -44.08 -15.75 40.84
CA LEU A 309 -44.01 -16.96 40.01
C LEU A 309 -45.41 -17.54 39.67
N LEU A 310 -46.49 -16.78 39.85
CA LEU A 310 -47.88 -17.24 39.70
C LEU A 310 -48.63 -16.59 38.53
N ASP A 311 -47.95 -15.81 37.68
CA ASP A 311 -48.50 -15.20 36.45
C ASP A 311 -49.69 -14.22 36.70
N GLU A 312 -49.82 -13.63 37.90
CA GLU A 312 -50.73 -12.48 38.08
C GLU A 312 -50.03 -11.22 37.54
N ILE A 313 -50.68 -10.56 36.58
CA ILE A 313 -50.16 -9.34 35.94
C ILE A 313 -50.63 -8.16 36.80
N ASP A 314 -49.72 -7.47 37.47
CA ASP A 314 -50.02 -6.28 38.30
C ASP A 314 -50.18 -5.04 37.43
N CYS A 315 -49.39 -4.95 36.36
CA CYS A 315 -49.54 -3.91 35.34
C CYS A 315 -49.02 -4.36 33.96
N GLU A 316 -49.49 -3.70 32.91
CA GLU A 316 -48.92 -3.80 31.57
C GLU A 316 -48.43 -2.40 31.15
N LEU A 317 -47.22 -2.32 30.63
CA LEU A 317 -46.59 -1.09 30.19
C LEU A 317 -46.01 -1.24 28.79
N ARG A 318 -46.21 -0.23 27.95
CA ARG A 318 -45.51 -0.09 26.67
C ARG A 318 -44.72 1.20 26.64
N TYR A 319 -43.47 1.12 26.26
CA TYR A 319 -42.62 2.28 26.07
C TYR A 319 -41.88 2.23 24.74
N SER A 320 -41.49 3.40 24.26
CA SER A 320 -40.63 3.56 23.10
C SER A 320 -39.48 4.49 23.38
N ILE A 321 -38.41 4.26 22.63
CA ILE A 321 -37.22 5.09 22.63
C ILE A 321 -37.06 5.57 21.19
N SER A 322 -36.83 6.87 21.04
CA SER A 322 -36.68 7.52 19.75
C SER A 322 -35.72 8.68 19.85
N VAL A 323 -35.25 9.13 18.69
CA VAL A 323 -34.29 10.22 18.58
C VAL A 323 -35.02 11.47 18.12
N VAL A 324 -34.68 12.60 18.75
CA VAL A 324 -35.32 13.88 18.53
C VAL A 324 -34.34 14.85 17.90
N GLY A 325 -34.62 15.21 16.65
CA GLY A 325 -33.84 16.21 15.92
C GLY A 325 -32.72 15.59 15.10
N SER A 326 -32.80 15.86 13.80
CA SER A 326 -31.71 15.84 12.82
C SER A 326 -31.64 17.26 12.24
#